data_AF-A0A7Y8II45-F1
#
_entry.id   AF-A0A7Y8II45-F1
#
_cell.length_a   1.000
_cell.length_b   1.000
_cell.length_c   1.000
_cell.angle_alpha   90.00
_cell.angle_beta   90.00
_cell.angle_gamma   90.00
#
_symmetry.space_group_name_H-M   'P 1'
#
loop_
_entity.id
_entity.type
_entity.pdbx_description
1 polymer ?
#
loop_
_entity_poly.entity_id
_entity_poly.type
_entity_poly.pdbx_seq_one_letter_code
_entity_poly.pdbx_strand_id
1 'polypeptide(L)'
;MSVLLTSTPSVENSIEIEIQILSMMEIVIHSTIDLFTSVGLKRTKGRAIVLKELERRKDHFNAEKLYSSLVQKGEGVSRPTIYRTLKILEKLCLIERFDIKKSCFYFEPLSWKKDHGHLICERCGKIIDFSSNGIEILKSEACKEKDFKLDKISIQIFGLCGDCQKASKKPITKH
;
A
#
# COMPACT_ATOMS: atom_id res chain seq x y z
N MET A 1 -25.25 18.19 39.21
CA MET A 1 -24.05 17.91 38.37
C MET A 1 -24.51 17.02 37.22
N SER A 2 -24.72 17.62 36.05
CA SER A 2 -25.23 16.92 34.87
C SER A 2 -24.05 16.37 34.06
N VAL A 3 -24.02 15.05 33.85
CA VAL A 3 -23.04 14.39 32.97
C VAL A 3 -23.57 14.52 31.54
N LEU A 4 -23.02 15.46 30.78
CA LEU A 4 -23.23 15.51 29.34
C LEU A 4 -22.36 14.44 28.69
N LEU A 5 -23.00 13.32 28.36
CA LEU A 5 -22.56 12.40 27.32
C LEU A 5 -22.39 13.21 26.03
N THR A 6 -21.15 13.37 25.56
CA THR A 6 -20.90 13.77 24.18
C THR A 6 -20.24 12.59 23.46
N SER A 7 -20.89 12.25 22.37
CA SER A 7 -20.78 11.06 21.54
C SER A 7 -19.37 10.85 21.02
N THR A 8 -18.90 9.61 21.08
CA THR A 8 -17.74 9.15 20.31
C THR A 8 -18.05 9.29 18.82
N PRO A 9 -17.17 9.84 17.97
CA PRO A 9 -17.32 9.78 16.53
C PRO A 9 -16.95 8.37 16.09
N SER A 10 -17.88 7.45 16.29
CA SER A 10 -17.70 6.02 16.10
C SER A 10 -18.47 5.56 14.86
N VAL A 11 -17.74 4.95 13.93
CA VAL A 11 -18.21 4.18 12.76
C VAL A 11 -18.66 5.00 11.54
N GLU A 12 -19.53 6.00 11.67
CA GLU A 12 -20.08 6.74 10.50
C GLU A 12 -19.00 7.47 9.69
N ASN A 13 -18.06 8.13 10.38
CA ASN A 13 -16.95 8.85 9.76
C ASN A 13 -15.97 7.90 9.02
N SER A 14 -15.88 6.64 9.45
CA SER A 14 -15.03 5.63 8.77
C SER A 14 -15.69 5.11 7.49
N ILE A 15 -17.02 4.98 7.49
CA ILE A 15 -17.79 4.57 6.32
C ILE A 15 -17.79 5.68 5.26
N GLU A 16 -17.95 6.95 5.66
CA GLU A 16 -17.85 8.08 4.72
C GLU A 16 -16.46 8.17 4.09
N ILE A 17 -15.39 8.02 4.87
CA ILE A 17 -14.02 7.94 4.33
C ILE A 17 -13.86 6.76 3.38
N GLU A 18 -14.42 5.59 3.72
CA GLU A 18 -14.34 4.40 2.88
C GLU A 18 -15.10 4.55 1.56
N ILE A 19 -16.29 5.17 1.58
CA ILE A 19 -17.08 5.52 0.39
C ILE A 19 -16.34 6.55 -0.48
N GLN A 20 -15.72 7.55 0.14
CA GLN A 20 -14.98 8.59 -0.57
C GLN A 20 -13.68 8.06 -1.18
N ILE A 21 -13.01 7.10 -0.52
CA ILE A 21 -11.88 6.35 -1.08
C ILE A 21 -12.34 5.49 -2.26
N LEU A 22 -13.43 4.74 -2.14
CA LEU A 22 -13.97 3.91 -3.23
C LEU A 22 -14.35 4.76 -4.46
N SER A 23 -15.07 5.87 -4.25
CA SER A 23 -15.46 6.79 -5.33
C SER A 23 -14.24 7.40 -6.03
N MET A 24 -13.20 7.74 -5.25
CA MET A 24 -11.97 8.29 -5.79
C MET A 24 -11.16 7.25 -6.56
N MET A 25 -11.14 5.99 -6.11
CA MET A 25 -10.49 4.89 -6.83
C MET A 25 -11.17 4.58 -8.16
N GLU A 26 -12.51 4.60 -8.22
CA GLU A 26 -13.26 4.46 -9.48
C GLU A 26 -12.87 5.55 -10.50
N ILE A 27 -12.77 6.81 -10.04
CA ILE A 27 -12.32 7.95 -10.85
C ILE A 27 -10.86 7.76 -11.33
N VAL A 28 -9.97 7.33 -10.44
CA VAL A 28 -8.57 7.04 -10.79
C VAL A 28 -8.47 5.91 -11.81
N ILE A 29 -9.31 4.88 -11.73
CA ILE A 29 -9.28 3.76 -12.70
C ILE A 29 -9.79 4.18 -14.07
N HIS A 30 -10.93 4.88 -14.12
CA HIS A 30 -11.45 5.39 -15.38
C HIS A 30 -10.44 6.31 -16.06
N SER A 31 -9.88 7.25 -15.31
CA SER A 31 -8.82 8.13 -15.80
C SER A 31 -7.53 7.39 -16.15
N THR A 32 -7.15 6.33 -15.43
CA THR A 32 -5.96 5.51 -15.75
C THR A 32 -6.13 4.71 -17.04
N ILE A 33 -7.33 4.18 -17.28
CA ILE A 33 -7.67 3.47 -18.51
C ILE A 33 -7.63 4.43 -19.70
N ASP A 34 -8.12 5.65 -19.52
CA ASP A 34 -8.07 6.69 -20.53
C ASP A 34 -6.64 7.23 -20.71
N LEU A 35 -5.86 7.31 -19.63
CA LEU A 35 -4.43 7.65 -19.62
C LEU A 35 -3.59 6.64 -20.41
N PHE A 36 -3.89 5.34 -20.32
CA PHE A 36 -3.26 4.36 -21.20
C PHE A 36 -3.47 4.70 -22.67
N THR A 37 -4.68 5.14 -23.03
CA THR A 37 -4.98 5.52 -24.42
C THR A 37 -4.23 6.79 -24.82
N SER A 38 -4.17 7.80 -23.94
CA SER A 38 -3.49 9.06 -24.22
C SER A 38 -1.96 8.95 -24.31
N VAL A 39 -1.36 7.94 -23.65
CA VAL A 39 0.08 7.64 -23.76
C VAL A 39 0.40 6.54 -24.77
N GLY A 40 -0.54 6.19 -25.66
CA GLY A 40 -0.33 5.24 -26.76
C GLY A 40 -0.29 3.77 -26.35
N LEU A 41 -0.76 3.42 -25.15
CA LEU A 41 -0.84 2.06 -24.65
C LEU A 41 -2.21 1.43 -24.93
N LYS A 42 -2.21 0.23 -25.54
CA LYS A 42 -3.45 -0.51 -25.82
C LYS A 42 -4.26 -0.83 -24.55
N ARG A 43 -5.56 -0.53 -24.55
CA ARG A 43 -6.52 -1.09 -23.59
C ARG A 43 -6.62 -2.59 -23.84
N THR A 44 -6.20 -3.42 -22.88
CA THR A 44 -6.32 -4.89 -22.97
C THR A 44 -7.16 -5.41 -21.82
N LYS A 45 -7.87 -6.52 -22.05
CA LYS A 45 -8.66 -7.19 -21.00
C LYS A 45 -7.81 -7.51 -19.77
N GLY A 46 -6.57 -7.95 -19.97
CA GLY A 46 -5.64 -8.24 -18.88
C GLY A 46 -5.27 -7.01 -18.03
N ARG A 47 -5.06 -5.84 -18.66
CA ARG A 47 -4.81 -4.58 -17.92
C ARG A 47 -6.02 -4.15 -17.10
N ALA A 48 -7.22 -4.26 -17.67
CA ALA A 48 -8.46 -3.91 -16.97
C ALA A 48 -8.71 -4.81 -15.75
N ILE A 49 -8.45 -6.12 -15.87
CA ILE A 49 -8.55 -7.06 -14.75
C ILE A 49 -7.56 -6.70 -13.63
N VAL A 50 -6.30 -6.40 -13.98
CA VAL A 50 -5.30 -5.97 -12.99
C VAL A 50 -5.77 -4.71 -12.24
N LEU A 51 -6.19 -3.68 -12.97
CA LEU A 51 -6.68 -2.43 -12.38
C LEU A 51 -7.85 -2.64 -11.40
N LYS A 52 -8.84 -3.43 -11.81
CA LYS A 52 -10.01 -3.77 -10.98
C LYS A 52 -9.63 -4.56 -9.72
N GLU A 53 -8.57 -5.35 -9.78
CA GLU A 53 -8.07 -6.06 -8.61
C GLU A 53 -7.31 -5.12 -7.66
N LEU A 54 -6.54 -4.18 -8.20
CA LEU A 54 -5.87 -3.14 -7.41
C LEU A 54 -6.87 -2.24 -6.68
N GLU A 55 -8.02 -1.97 -7.29
CA GLU A 55 -9.12 -1.20 -6.69
C GLU A 55 -9.60 -1.74 -5.35
N ARG A 56 -9.65 -3.07 -5.25
CA ARG A 56 -10.23 -3.75 -4.09
C ARG A 56 -9.19 -4.02 -3.00
N ARG A 57 -7.92 -3.74 -3.28
CA ARG A 57 -6.82 -4.00 -2.37
C ARG A 57 -6.61 -2.81 -1.45
N LYS A 58 -6.61 -3.11 -0.16
CA LYS A 58 -6.22 -2.18 0.92
C LYS A 58 -4.93 -2.62 1.59
N ASP A 59 -4.29 -3.65 1.06
CA ASP A 59 -3.08 -4.27 1.57
C ASP A 59 -1.90 -3.93 0.68
N HIS A 60 -0.70 -3.89 1.28
CA HIS A 60 0.53 -3.92 0.50
C HIS A 60 0.71 -5.31 -0.11
N PHE A 61 0.98 -5.36 -1.42
CA PHE A 61 1.08 -6.61 -2.16
C PHE A 61 2.27 -6.61 -3.11
N ASN A 62 2.79 -7.81 -3.39
CA ASN A 62 3.73 -8.03 -4.48
C ASN A 62 3.05 -8.67 -5.70
N ALA A 63 3.76 -8.71 -6.82
CA ALA A 63 3.22 -9.23 -8.08
C ALA A 63 2.72 -10.69 -7.98
N GLU A 64 3.38 -11.54 -7.19
CA GLU A 64 2.94 -12.93 -7.01
C GLU A 64 1.69 -13.03 -6.13
N LYS A 65 1.56 -12.23 -5.07
CA LYS A 65 0.34 -12.17 -4.25
C LYS A 65 -0.86 -11.67 -5.07
N LEU A 66 -0.62 -10.72 -5.98
CA LEU A 66 -1.62 -10.27 -6.94
C LEU A 66 -2.01 -11.39 -7.91
N TYR A 67 -1.03 -12.09 -8.49
CA TYR A 67 -1.28 -13.23 -9.39
C TYR A 67 -2.09 -14.34 -8.69
N SER A 68 -1.69 -14.76 -7.49
CA SER A 68 -2.40 -15.80 -6.74
C SER A 68 -3.85 -15.41 -6.45
N SER A 69 -4.12 -14.15 -6.14
CA SER A 69 -5.48 -13.67 -5.89
C SER A 69 -6.35 -13.67 -7.15
N LEU A 70 -5.78 -13.28 -8.30
CA LEU A 70 -6.49 -13.34 -9.60
C LEU A 70 -6.83 -14.78 -9.99
N VAL A 71 -5.89 -15.71 -9.80
CA VAL A 71 -6.13 -17.15 -10.05
C VAL A 71 -7.24 -17.70 -9.17
N GLN A 72 -7.24 -17.37 -7.87
CA GLN A 72 -8.31 -17.79 -6.95
C GLN A 72 -9.69 -17.25 -7.35
N LYS A 73 -9.74 -16.10 -8.02
CA LYS A 73 -10.97 -15.49 -8.55
C LYS A 73 -11.37 -16.00 -9.94
N GLY A 74 -10.61 -16.91 -10.54
CA GLY A 74 -10.86 -17.42 -11.89
C GLY A 74 -10.53 -16.43 -13.00
N GLU A 75 -9.78 -15.37 -12.71
CA GLU A 75 -9.43 -14.31 -13.65
C GLU A 75 -8.15 -14.65 -14.42
N GLY A 76 -8.27 -14.88 -15.73
CA GLY A 76 -7.16 -15.32 -16.59
C GLY A 76 -6.21 -14.19 -17.00
N VAL A 77 -5.19 -13.91 -16.17
CA VAL A 77 -4.12 -12.94 -16.51
C VAL A 77 -2.75 -13.58 -16.37
N SER A 78 -1.92 -13.46 -17.43
CA SER A 78 -0.55 -13.96 -17.41
C SER A 78 0.35 -13.13 -16.48
N ARG A 79 1.33 -13.77 -15.81
CA ARG A 79 2.35 -13.05 -15.01
C ARG A 79 3.03 -11.91 -15.79
N PRO A 80 3.53 -12.12 -17.04
CA PRO A 80 4.13 -11.02 -17.81
C PRO A 80 3.19 -9.82 -18.00
N THR A 81 1.89 -10.04 -18.14
CA THR A 81 0.90 -8.96 -18.21
C THR A 81 0.82 -8.20 -16.90
N ILE A 82 0.82 -8.89 -15.75
CA ILE A 82 0.81 -8.27 -14.42
C ILE A 82 2.04 -7.39 -14.23
N TYR A 83 3.25 -7.95 -14.42
CA TYR A 83 4.50 -7.20 -14.26
C TYR A 83 4.59 -5.97 -15.16
N ARG A 84 4.22 -6.09 -16.45
CA ARG A 84 4.21 -4.94 -17.37
C ARG A 84 3.20 -3.89 -16.95
N THR A 85 2.04 -4.30 -16.46
CA THR A 85 0.99 -3.37 -16.01
C THR A 85 1.43 -2.61 -14.77
N LEU A 86 1.95 -3.31 -13.75
CA LEU A 86 2.49 -2.67 -12.54
C LEU A 86 3.62 -1.68 -12.87
N LYS A 87 4.54 -2.04 -13.77
CA LYS A 87 5.61 -1.13 -14.22
C LYS A 87 5.08 0.13 -14.91
N ILE A 88 3.97 0.03 -15.66
CA ILE A 88 3.34 1.21 -16.27
C ILE A 88 2.72 2.08 -15.19
N LEU A 89 1.98 1.48 -14.25
CA LEU A 89 1.35 2.21 -13.15
C LEU A 89 2.38 2.92 -12.25
N GLU A 90 3.52 2.29 -12.01
CA GLU A 90 4.66 2.89 -11.33
C GLU A 90 5.19 4.12 -12.09
N LYS A 91 5.39 3.99 -13.42
CA LYS A 91 5.84 5.12 -14.27
C LYS A 91 4.84 6.28 -14.33
N LEU A 92 3.56 5.98 -14.23
CA LEU A 92 2.49 6.97 -14.21
C LEU A 92 2.27 7.56 -12.81
N CYS A 93 3.10 7.16 -11.83
CA CYS A 93 2.93 7.54 -10.43
C CYS A 93 1.50 7.26 -9.96
N LEU A 94 1.00 6.04 -10.18
CA LEU A 94 -0.32 5.59 -9.68
C LEU A 94 -0.18 4.56 -8.57
N ILE A 95 0.98 3.90 -8.52
CA ILE A 95 1.38 3.02 -7.44
C ILE A 95 2.81 3.36 -7.05
N GLU A 96 3.11 3.33 -5.76
CA GLU A 96 4.48 3.48 -5.28
C GLU A 96 5.11 2.12 -5.05
N ARG A 97 6.36 1.93 -5.51
CA ARG A 97 7.14 0.74 -5.24
C ARG A 97 8.07 0.94 -4.05
N PHE A 98 8.07 -0.02 -3.13
CA PHE A 98 9.08 -0.12 -2.08
C PHE A 98 9.71 -1.51 -2.04
N ASP A 99 11.04 -1.51 -1.84
CA ASP A 99 11.86 -2.72 -1.82
C ASP A 99 11.93 -3.28 -0.40
N ILE A 100 11.38 -4.48 -0.21
CA ILE A 100 11.58 -5.29 0.99
C ILE A 100 12.58 -6.39 0.64
N LYS A 101 13.60 -6.61 1.49
CA LYS A 101 14.72 -7.58 1.32
C LYS A 101 14.44 -8.69 0.29
N LYS A 102 15.34 -8.83 -0.70
CA LYS A 102 15.37 -9.89 -1.74
C LYS A 102 14.17 -9.88 -2.71
N SER A 103 14.10 -8.84 -3.53
CA SER A 103 13.43 -8.89 -4.85
C SER A 103 11.90 -9.02 -4.82
N CYS A 104 11.24 -8.58 -3.76
CA CYS A 104 9.79 -8.46 -3.70
C CYS A 104 9.39 -6.98 -3.67
N PHE A 105 8.81 -6.53 -4.78
CA PHE A 105 8.27 -5.17 -4.91
C PHE A 105 6.88 -5.14 -4.33
N TYR A 106 6.68 -4.26 -3.36
CA TYR A 106 5.37 -4.00 -2.82
C TYR A 106 4.85 -2.69 -3.38
N PHE A 107 3.55 -2.67 -3.64
CA PHE A 107 2.86 -1.52 -4.21
C PHE A 107 1.80 -1.00 -3.25
N GLU A 108 1.68 0.32 -3.16
CA GLU A 108 0.54 1.00 -2.54
C GLU A 108 -0.11 1.99 -3.51
N PRO A 109 -1.45 2.11 -3.53
CA PRO A 109 -2.11 3.23 -4.19
C PRO A 109 -1.63 4.54 -3.56
N LEU A 110 -1.41 5.59 -4.36
CA LEU A 110 -1.18 6.95 -3.83
C LEU A 110 -2.43 7.44 -3.11
N SER A 111 -2.58 7.04 -1.86
CA SER A 111 -3.39 7.78 -0.91
C SER A 111 -2.63 9.02 -0.52
N TRP A 112 -3.32 10.16 -0.38
CA TRP A 112 -2.82 11.43 0.16
C TRP A 112 -2.31 11.34 1.62
N LYS A 113 -1.84 10.18 2.06
CA LYS A 113 -1.32 9.99 3.41
C LYS A 113 -0.04 10.80 3.54
N LYS A 114 -0.02 11.60 4.61
CA LYS A 114 1.18 12.18 5.21
C LYS A 114 2.30 11.13 5.25
N ASP A 115 3.53 11.61 5.20
CA ASP A 115 4.71 10.77 5.30
C ASP A 115 4.60 9.81 6.49
N HIS A 116 4.69 8.53 6.16
CA HIS A 116 4.57 7.43 7.08
C HIS A 116 5.74 6.46 6.86
N GLY A 117 6.05 5.68 7.87
CA GLY A 117 7.02 4.61 7.77
C GLY A 117 6.34 3.25 7.70
N HIS A 118 7.13 2.24 7.32
CA HIS A 118 6.70 0.86 7.23
C HIS A 118 7.40 0.01 8.31
N LEU A 119 6.62 -0.67 9.15
CA LEU A 119 7.12 -1.78 9.97
C LEU A 119 6.98 -3.07 9.18
N ILE A 120 8.08 -3.79 8.97
CA ILE A 120 8.13 -4.99 8.13
C ILE A 120 8.49 -6.18 9.01
N CYS A 121 7.58 -7.15 9.09
CA CYS A 121 7.83 -8.40 9.79
C CYS A 121 8.72 -9.32 8.94
N GLU A 122 9.93 -9.61 9.41
CA GLU A 122 10.89 -10.48 8.71
C GLU A 122 10.46 -11.96 8.69
N ARG A 123 9.49 -12.36 9.53
CA ARG A 123 8.99 -13.75 9.56
C ARG A 123 7.84 -13.98 8.57
N CYS A 124 6.81 -13.15 8.61
CA CYS A 124 5.59 -13.36 7.83
C CYS A 124 5.40 -12.36 6.68
N GLY A 125 6.29 -11.37 6.54
CA GLY A 125 6.18 -10.33 5.52
C GLY A 125 5.03 -9.34 5.75
N LYS A 126 4.40 -9.35 6.93
CA LYS A 126 3.36 -8.37 7.30
C LYS A 126 3.97 -6.97 7.33
N ILE A 127 3.32 -6.04 6.64
CA ILE A 127 3.67 -4.61 6.62
C ILE A 127 2.62 -3.87 7.45
N ILE A 128 3.06 -2.93 8.28
CA ILE A 128 2.21 -2.10 9.13
C ILE A 128 2.64 -0.64 8.95
N ASP A 129 1.72 0.21 8.53
CA ASP A 129 1.94 1.65 8.44
C ASP A 129 2.05 2.27 9.83
N PHE A 130 2.96 3.23 10.00
CA PHE A 130 2.97 4.10 11.16
C PHE A 130 3.29 5.54 10.76
N SER A 131 2.67 6.50 11.42
CA SER A 131 3.00 7.91 11.29
C SER A 131 3.41 8.49 12.64
N SER A 132 4.29 9.48 12.62
CA SER A 132 4.76 10.15 13.83
C SER A 132 5.21 11.57 13.50
N ASN A 133 4.91 12.52 14.37
CA ASN A 133 5.45 13.89 14.26
C ASN A 133 6.99 13.91 14.26
N GLY A 134 7.63 12.90 14.84
CA GLY A 134 9.09 12.77 14.81
C GLY A 134 9.67 12.60 13.40
N ILE A 135 8.89 12.10 12.44
CA ILE A 135 9.31 11.99 11.03
C ILE A 135 9.51 13.38 10.41
N GLU A 136 8.59 14.31 10.67
CA GLU A 136 8.68 15.68 10.16
C GLU A 136 9.82 16.47 10.80
N ILE A 137 10.05 16.27 12.10
CA ILE A 137 11.17 16.86 12.81
C ILE A 137 12.50 16.38 12.19
N LEU A 138 12.65 15.06 12.03
CA LEU A 138 13.86 14.46 11.46
C LEU A 138 14.16 15.00 10.06
N LYS A 139 13.15 15.10 9.19
CA LYS A 139 13.31 15.70 7.85
C LYS A 139 13.83 17.12 7.92
N SER A 140 13.18 17.96 8.73
CA SER A 140 13.49 19.39 8.85
C SER A 140 14.91 19.60 9.35
N GLU A 141 15.32 18.85 10.38
CA GLU A 141 16.66 18.90 10.95
C GLU A 141 17.73 18.43 9.94
N ALA A 142 17.52 17.26 9.34
CA ALA A 142 18.48 16.69 8.39
C ALA A 142 18.69 17.58 7.15
N CYS A 143 17.63 18.23 6.65
CA CYS A 143 17.71 19.06 5.46
C CYS A 143 18.35 20.42 5.76
N LYS A 144 18.00 21.05 6.87
CA LYS A 144 18.54 22.37 7.26
C LYS A 144 20.03 22.34 7.55
N GLU A 145 20.53 21.28 8.19
CA GLU A 145 21.94 21.21 8.57
C GLU A 145 22.89 21.15 7.35
N LYS A 146 22.38 20.75 6.17
CA LYS A 146 23.19 20.45 4.98
C LYS A 146 22.77 21.20 3.72
N ASP A 147 21.91 22.21 3.83
CA ASP A 147 21.28 22.89 2.67
C ASP A 147 20.73 21.88 1.65
N PHE A 148 20.10 20.81 2.13
CA PHE A 148 19.63 19.72 1.30
C PHE A 148 18.16 19.94 0.88
N LYS A 149 17.89 19.82 -0.43
CA LYS A 149 16.53 19.86 -0.95
C LYS A 149 15.91 18.47 -0.89
N LEU A 150 14.91 18.29 -0.03
CA LEU A 150 14.18 17.03 0.11
C LEU A 150 13.24 16.80 -1.09
N ASP A 151 13.49 15.75 -1.86
CA ASP A 151 12.54 15.28 -2.89
C ASP A 151 11.64 14.14 -2.37
N LYS A 152 12.18 13.23 -1.56
CA LYS A 152 11.45 12.07 -1.02
C LYS A 152 12.09 11.56 0.28
N ILE A 153 11.27 11.06 1.18
CA ILE A 153 11.71 10.24 2.33
C ILE A 153 11.16 8.81 2.20
N SER A 154 11.91 7.82 2.66
CA SER A 154 11.44 6.44 2.81
C SER A 154 11.92 5.89 4.14
N ILE A 155 10.98 5.48 5.00
CA ILE A 155 11.30 4.93 6.33
C ILE A 155 10.83 3.48 6.38
N GLN A 156 11.75 2.57 6.69
CA GLN A 156 11.48 1.15 6.82
C GLN A 156 12.15 0.60 8.08
N ILE A 157 11.38 -0.09 8.91
CA ILE A 157 11.84 -0.72 10.16
C ILE A 157 11.57 -2.21 10.05
N PHE A 158 12.62 -3.02 10.18
CA PHE A 158 12.54 -4.48 10.08
C PHE A 158 12.50 -5.10 11.48
N GLY A 159 11.61 -6.08 11.69
CA GLY A 159 11.49 -6.75 12.98
C GLY A 159 10.47 -7.89 12.97
N LEU A 160 9.82 -8.17 14.10
CA LEU A 160 8.75 -9.16 14.21
C LEU A 160 7.42 -8.49 14.57
N CYS A 161 6.35 -8.78 13.84
CA CYS A 161 5.01 -8.32 14.23
C CYS A 161 4.56 -9.00 15.54
N GLY A 162 3.59 -8.39 16.23
CA GLY A 162 3.08 -8.91 17.50
C GLY A 162 2.60 -10.38 17.43
N ASP A 163 2.02 -10.78 16.30
CA ASP A 163 1.57 -12.17 16.07
C ASP A 163 2.76 -13.14 16.05
N CYS A 164 3.82 -12.77 15.34
CA CYS A 164 5.04 -13.58 15.24
C CYS A 164 5.81 -13.62 16.58
N GLN A 165 5.83 -12.52 17.33
CA GLN A 165 6.42 -12.50 18.66
C GLN A 165 5.71 -13.45 19.63
N LYS A 166 4.36 -13.48 19.60
CA LYS A 166 3.53 -14.38 20.41
C LYS A 166 3.68 -15.84 20.01
N ALA A 167 3.79 -16.13 18.71
CA ALA A 167 3.98 -17.50 18.21
C ALA A 167 5.30 -18.14 18.73
N SER A 168 6.33 -17.34 19.01
CA SER A 168 7.59 -17.81 19.62
C SER A 168 7.52 -18.09 21.13
N LYS A 169 6.39 -17.82 21.80
CA LYS A 169 6.21 -18.09 23.24
C LYS A 169 5.63 -19.47 23.57
N LYS A 170 5.31 -20.32 22.58
CA LYS A 170 4.92 -21.71 22.86
C LYS A 170 6.19 -22.51 23.18
N PRO A 171 6.33 -23.10 24.38
CA PRO A 171 7.52 -23.88 24.71
C PRO A 171 7.63 -25.05 23.74
N ILE A 172 8.83 -25.25 23.19
CA ILE A 172 9.18 -26.46 22.45
C ILE A 172 9.11 -27.60 23.47
N THR A 173 8.00 -28.33 23.53
CA THR A 173 7.96 -29.64 24.16
C THR A 173 8.84 -30.54 23.32
N LYS A 174 10.07 -30.77 23.77
CA LYS A 174 10.96 -31.79 23.22
C LYS A 174 10.31 -33.15 23.48
N HIS A 175 10.03 -33.90 22.42
CA HIS A 175 9.90 -35.35 22.46
C HIS A 175 11.24 -35.96 22.10
#